data_AF-A0A2I0WZA8-F1
#
_entry.id   AF-A0A2I0WZA8-F1
#
_cell.length_a   1.000
_cell.length_b   1.000
_cell.length_c   1.000
_cell.angle_alpha   90.00
_cell.angle_beta   90.00
_cell.angle_gamma   90.00
#
_symmetry.space_group_name_H-M   'P 1'
#
loop_
_entity.id
_entity.type
_entity.pdbx_description
1 polymer ?
#
loop_
_entity_poly.entity_id
_entity_poly.type
_entity_poly.pdbx_seq_one_letter_code
_entity_poly.pdbx_strand_id
1 'polypeptide(L)'
;MLAARGIIVPNRCCFCNVDLETITHLFFECSYTFNIAKSLLPWLHNLFMRPNIYQLYDSILEQGFKSNTRNYYLLTASTMIYFIWRARNDRLFGGNVDCNVTISAKMRKAVMFKTHDWMTAEFFQPHLRWSLRQPGAMLTYRPIRF
;
A
#
# COMPACT_ATOMS: atom_id res chain seq x y z
N MET A 1 -11.39 9.13 -14.34
CA MET A 1 -9.91 8.93 -14.48
C MET A 1 -9.42 8.62 -15.90
N LEU A 2 -10.27 8.30 -16.90
CA LEU A 2 -9.86 8.26 -18.32
C LEU A 2 -10.78 9.06 -19.25
N ALA A 3 -12.09 9.09 -18.96
CA ALA A 3 -13.03 9.99 -19.64
C ALA A 3 -12.64 11.48 -19.50
N ALA A 4 -12.12 11.87 -18.33
CA ALA A 4 -11.56 13.21 -18.10
C ALA A 4 -10.33 13.54 -18.98
N ARG A 5 -9.75 12.53 -19.64
CA ARG A 5 -8.64 12.66 -20.60
C ARG A 5 -9.08 12.40 -22.05
N GLY A 6 -10.40 12.41 -22.32
CA GLY A 6 -10.97 12.21 -23.65
C GLY A 6 -10.98 10.76 -24.14
N ILE A 7 -10.59 9.79 -23.30
CA ILE A 7 -10.56 8.37 -23.68
C ILE A 7 -11.90 7.74 -23.31
N ILE A 8 -12.66 7.34 -24.33
CA ILE A 8 -13.93 6.64 -24.18
C ILE A 8 -13.64 5.19 -23.78
N VAL A 9 -14.06 4.82 -22.58
CA VAL A 9 -13.96 3.46 -22.05
C VAL A 9 -15.35 2.99 -21.63
N PRO A 10 -15.60 1.66 -21.62
CA PRO A 10 -16.84 1.12 -21.09
C PRO A 10 -17.13 1.70 -19.71
N ASN A 11 -18.37 2.09 -19.48
CA ASN A 11 -18.77 2.64 -18.19
C ASN A 11 -18.85 1.55 -17.10
N ARG A 12 -18.79 0.26 -17.49
CA ARG A 12 -18.82 -0.88 -16.58
C ARG A 12 -17.40 -1.29 -16.16
N CYS A 13 -17.28 -1.76 -14.93
CA CYS A 13 -16.04 -2.30 -14.38
C CYS A 13 -15.54 -3.50 -15.18
N CYS A 14 -14.30 -3.42 -15.67
CA CYS A 14 -13.67 -4.51 -16.46
C CYS A 14 -13.36 -5.79 -15.67
N PHE A 15 -13.54 -5.77 -14.34
CA PHE A 15 -13.33 -6.93 -13.48
C PHE A 15 -14.61 -7.72 -13.22
N CYS A 16 -15.66 -7.07 -12.72
CA CYS A 16 -16.93 -7.74 -12.43
C CYS A 16 -17.92 -7.70 -13.60
N ASN A 17 -17.80 -6.74 -14.52
CA ASN A 17 -18.76 -6.46 -15.60
C ASN A 17 -20.20 -6.15 -15.13
N VAL A 18 -20.40 -5.91 -13.82
CA VAL A 18 -21.72 -5.65 -13.23
C VAL A 18 -21.93 -4.15 -13.06
N ASP A 19 -21.16 -3.53 -12.15
CA ASP A 19 -21.36 -2.14 -11.74
C ASP A 19 -20.55 -1.14 -12.59
N LEU A 20 -20.84 0.15 -12.38
CA LEU A 20 -20.11 1.23 -13.02
C LEU A 20 -18.67 1.33 -12.47
N GLU A 21 -17.71 1.58 -13.37
CA GLU A 21 -16.32 1.74 -12.98
C GLU A 21 -16.08 3.12 -12.36
N THR A 22 -16.05 3.17 -11.02
CA THR A 22 -15.57 4.32 -10.25
C THR A 22 -14.24 3.99 -9.57
N ILE A 23 -13.53 4.99 -9.04
CA ILE A 23 -12.29 4.75 -8.27
C ILE A 23 -12.58 3.87 -7.05
N THR A 24 -13.64 4.20 -6.31
CA THR A 24 -14.07 3.45 -5.12
C THR A 24 -14.45 2.02 -5.50
N HIS A 25 -15.21 1.86 -6.59
CA HIS A 25 -15.60 0.54 -7.07
C HIS A 25 -14.40 -0.29 -7.48
N LEU A 26 -13.51 0.27 -8.31
CA LEU A 26 -12.32 -0.40 -8.82
C LEU A 26 -11.46 -1.00 -7.71
N PHE A 27 -11.27 -0.28 -6.59
CA PHE A 27 -10.36 -0.71 -5.54
C PHE A 27 -11.03 -1.45 -4.38
N PHE A 28 -12.28 -1.16 -4.02
CA PHE A 28 -12.87 -1.66 -2.76
C PHE A 28 -14.31 -2.17 -2.83
N GLU A 29 -15.15 -1.70 -3.75
CA GLU A 29 -16.54 -2.20 -3.85
C GLU A 29 -16.65 -3.40 -4.80
N CYS A 30 -15.83 -3.45 -5.85
CA CYS A 30 -15.80 -4.57 -6.78
C CYS A 30 -15.45 -5.87 -6.03
N SER A 31 -16.33 -6.87 -6.12
CA SER A 31 -16.15 -8.17 -5.47
C SER A 31 -14.85 -8.85 -5.89
N TYR A 32 -14.47 -8.73 -7.16
CA TYR A 32 -13.24 -9.29 -7.71
C TYR A 32 -11.99 -8.69 -7.06
N THR A 33 -11.87 -7.37 -7.05
CA THR A 33 -10.67 -6.69 -6.52
C THR A 33 -10.65 -6.68 -5.00
N PHE A 34 -11.79 -6.62 -4.34
CA PHE A 34 -11.83 -6.72 -2.88
C PHE A 34 -11.44 -8.10 -2.36
N ASN A 35 -11.69 -9.17 -3.12
CA ASN A 35 -11.16 -10.50 -2.77
C ASN A 35 -9.63 -10.53 -2.83
N ILE A 36 -9.01 -9.81 -3.79
CA ILE A 36 -7.56 -9.62 -3.82
C ILE A 36 -7.10 -8.84 -2.57
N ALA A 37 -7.78 -7.73 -2.25
CA ALA A 37 -7.46 -6.91 -1.09
C ALA A 37 -7.49 -7.69 0.22
N LYS A 38 -8.57 -8.45 0.47
CA LYS A 38 -8.71 -9.36 1.62
C LYS A 38 -7.59 -10.37 1.74
N SER A 39 -7.10 -10.90 0.61
CA SER A 39 -5.99 -11.86 0.61
C SER A 39 -4.64 -11.26 1.02
N LEU A 40 -4.49 -9.93 0.92
CA LEU A 40 -3.26 -9.20 1.22
C LEU A 40 -3.31 -8.51 2.59
N LEU A 41 -4.50 -8.06 2.99
CA LEU A 41 -4.73 -7.23 4.18
C LEU A 41 -5.78 -7.92 5.07
N PRO A 42 -5.36 -8.73 6.05
CA PRO A 42 -6.25 -9.64 6.77
C PRO A 42 -7.41 -8.98 7.50
N TRP A 43 -7.22 -7.77 8.04
CA TRP A 43 -8.26 -7.06 8.78
C TRP A 43 -9.46 -6.64 7.91
N LEU A 44 -9.31 -6.60 6.58
CA LEU A 44 -10.41 -6.32 5.66
C LEU A 44 -11.51 -7.40 5.69
N HIS A 45 -11.23 -8.59 6.22
CA HIS A 45 -12.24 -9.63 6.43
C HIS A 45 -13.27 -9.24 7.49
N ASN A 46 -12.90 -8.39 8.45
CA ASN A 46 -13.71 -8.08 9.62
C ASN A 46 -14.37 -6.69 9.52
N LEU A 47 -14.26 -6.02 8.37
CA LEU A 47 -14.90 -4.72 8.17
C LEU A 47 -16.37 -4.90 7.82
N PHE A 48 -17.24 -4.20 8.57
CA PHE A 48 -18.67 -4.11 8.26
C PHE A 48 -18.93 -3.37 6.95
N MET A 49 -18.11 -2.35 6.66
CA MET A 49 -18.24 -1.50 5.47
C MET A 49 -16.98 -1.57 4.61
N ARG A 50 -17.14 -1.41 3.29
CA ARG A 50 -16.01 -1.32 2.37
C ARG A 50 -15.30 0.02 2.54
N PRO A 51 -13.98 0.03 2.81
CA PRO A 51 -13.25 1.28 2.97
C PRO A 51 -13.03 1.95 1.61
N ASN A 52 -12.83 3.27 1.60
CA ASN A 52 -12.18 3.94 0.49
C ASN A 52 -10.65 3.93 0.65
N ILE A 53 -9.91 4.50 -0.31
CA ILE A 53 -8.43 4.55 -0.29
C ILE A 53 -7.93 5.22 1.00
N TYR A 54 -8.51 6.34 1.41
CA TYR A 54 -8.08 7.09 2.59
C TYR A 54 -8.28 6.26 3.85
N GLN A 55 -9.47 5.69 4.02
CA GLN A 55 -9.80 4.82 5.15
C GLN A 55 -8.90 3.59 5.22
N LEU A 56 -8.46 3.06 4.08
CA LEU A 56 -7.49 1.96 4.08
C LEU A 56 -6.17 2.39 4.72
N TYR A 57 -5.60 3.50 4.26
CA TYR A 57 -4.31 3.97 4.78
C TYR A 57 -4.42 4.37 6.24
N ASP A 58 -5.49 5.05 6.62
CA ASP A 58 -5.76 5.44 8.00
C ASP A 58 -5.84 4.19 8.90
N SER A 59 -6.57 3.17 8.45
CA SER A 59 -6.64 1.89 9.17
C SER A 59 -5.27 1.24 9.36
N ILE A 60 -4.30 1.41 8.45
CA ILE A 60 -2.95 0.86 8.61
C ILE A 60 -2.17 1.63 9.69
N LEU A 61 -2.37 2.94 9.78
CA LEU A 61 -1.69 3.81 10.73
C LEU A 61 -2.23 3.64 12.15
N GLU A 62 -3.53 3.39 12.30
CA GLU A 62 -4.21 3.28 13.60
C GLU A 62 -4.05 1.91 14.29
N GLN A 63 -3.62 0.87 13.58
CA GLN A 63 -3.51 -0.51 14.11
C GLN A 63 -2.39 -0.71 15.15
N GLY A 64 -1.59 0.31 15.47
CA GLY A 64 -0.52 0.20 16.46
C GLY A 64 0.64 -0.71 16.03
N PHE A 65 0.80 -0.96 14.73
CA PHE A 65 1.88 -1.80 14.21
C PHE A 65 3.26 -1.18 14.47
N LYS A 66 4.26 -2.04 14.73
CA LYS A 66 5.69 -1.64 14.72
C LYS A 66 6.05 -1.06 13.35
N SER A 67 7.03 -0.16 13.31
CA SER A 67 7.43 0.56 12.08
C SER A 67 7.63 -0.34 10.86
N ASN A 68 8.32 -1.48 11.01
CA ASN A 68 8.59 -2.39 9.89
C ASN A 68 7.32 -3.06 9.36
N THR A 69 6.45 -3.55 10.25
CA THR A 69 5.15 -4.13 9.90
C THR A 69 4.22 -3.09 9.28
N ARG A 70 4.21 -1.86 9.81
CA ARG A 70 3.46 -0.74 9.24
C ARG A 70 3.94 -0.43 7.83
N ASN A 71 5.24 -0.28 7.63
CA ASN A 71 5.84 -0.02 6.32
C ASN A 71 5.56 -1.15 5.31
N TYR A 72 5.59 -2.40 5.77
CA TYR A 72 5.19 -3.56 4.98
C TYR A 72 3.74 -3.45 4.48
N TYR A 73 2.80 -3.10 5.37
CA TYR A 73 1.39 -2.98 4.99
C TYR A 73 1.11 -1.74 4.12
N LEU A 74 1.80 -0.62 4.38
CA LEU A 74 1.73 0.56 3.51
C LEU A 74 2.21 0.22 2.10
N LEU A 75 3.35 -0.45 1.98
CA LEU A 75 3.87 -0.94 0.70
C LEU A 75 2.89 -1.91 0.04
N THR A 76 2.32 -2.84 0.81
CA THR A 76 1.36 -3.82 0.29
C THR A 76 0.11 -3.14 -0.26
N ALA A 77 -0.44 -2.14 0.46
CA ALA A 77 -1.57 -1.33 0.00
C ALA A 77 -1.25 -0.54 -1.27
N SER A 78 -0.11 0.14 -1.33
CA SER A 78 0.33 0.85 -2.53
C SER A 78 0.55 -0.08 -3.72
N THR A 79 1.14 -1.25 -3.47
CA THR A 79 1.38 -2.30 -4.48
C THR A 79 0.04 -2.82 -5.02
N MET A 80 -0.92 -3.09 -4.14
CA MET A 80 -2.25 -3.53 -4.53
C MET A 80 -2.93 -2.51 -5.46
N ILE A 81 -2.94 -1.23 -5.08
CA ILE A 81 -3.53 -0.15 -5.90
C ILE A 81 -2.86 -0.11 -7.29
N TYR A 82 -1.53 -0.13 -7.32
CA TYR A 82 -0.77 -0.08 -8.58
C TYR A 82 -1.06 -1.28 -9.49
N PHE A 83 -1.00 -2.51 -8.97
CA PHE A 83 -1.19 -3.71 -9.79
C PHE A 83 -2.64 -3.90 -10.22
N ILE A 84 -3.64 -3.47 -9.43
CA ILE A 84 -5.04 -3.43 -9.88
C ILE A 84 -5.20 -2.45 -11.03
N TRP A 85 -4.67 -1.23 -10.89
CA TRP A 85 -4.71 -0.23 -11.94
C TRP A 85 -4.01 -0.71 -13.22
N ARG A 86 -2.85 -1.36 -13.08
CA ARG A 86 -2.12 -1.95 -14.21
C ARG A 86 -2.92 -3.05 -14.89
N ALA A 87 -3.44 -4.01 -14.13
CA ALA A 87 -4.25 -5.09 -14.68
C ALA A 87 -5.51 -4.57 -15.40
N ARG A 88 -6.13 -3.51 -14.88
CA ARG A 88 -7.26 -2.83 -15.52
C ARG A 88 -6.86 -2.21 -16.86
N ASN A 89 -5.70 -1.56 -16.94
CA ASN A 89 -5.22 -0.99 -18.20
C ASN A 89 -4.84 -2.06 -19.21
N ASP A 90 -4.20 -3.13 -18.78
CA ASP A 90 -3.84 -4.26 -19.64
C ASP A 90 -5.08 -4.93 -20.24
N ARG A 91 -6.16 -5.06 -19.46
CA ARG A 91 -7.45 -5.58 -19.95
C ARG A 91 -8.11 -4.70 -21.00
N LEU A 92 -8.03 -3.37 -20.84
CA LEU A 92 -8.71 -2.45 -21.77
C LEU A 92 -7.89 -2.12 -23.02
N PHE A 93 -6.57 -2.12 -22.92
CA PHE A 93 -5.70 -1.62 -24.00
C PHE A 93 -4.61 -2.60 -24.42
N GLY A 94 -4.22 -3.53 -23.54
CA GLY A 94 -3.11 -4.46 -23.78
C GLY A 94 -3.52 -5.85 -24.25
N GLY A 95 -4.82 -6.18 -24.23
CA GLY A 95 -5.33 -7.51 -24.60
C GLY A 95 -4.95 -8.63 -23.64
N ASN A 96 -4.35 -8.33 -22.48
CA ASN A 96 -3.97 -9.33 -21.48
C ASN A 96 -5.00 -9.35 -20.33
N VAL A 97 -5.50 -10.55 -20.00
CA VAL A 97 -6.50 -10.76 -18.96
C VAL A 97 -5.95 -11.69 -17.89
N ASP A 98 -5.24 -11.12 -16.91
CA ASP A 98 -4.79 -11.88 -15.76
C ASP A 98 -5.95 -12.20 -14.80
N CYS A 99 -6.00 -13.44 -14.30
CA CYS A 99 -6.91 -13.83 -13.23
C CYS A 99 -6.44 -13.30 -11.85
N ASN A 100 -7.31 -13.39 -10.84
CA ASN A 100 -7.04 -12.81 -9.51
C ASN A 100 -5.83 -13.48 -8.82
N VAL A 101 -5.60 -14.77 -9.08
CA VAL A 101 -4.46 -15.53 -8.59
C VAL A 101 -3.16 -14.97 -9.18
N THR A 102 -3.11 -14.78 -10.51
CA THR A 102 -1.94 -14.22 -11.20
C THR A 102 -1.64 -12.79 -10.73
N ILE A 103 -2.67 -11.95 -10.61
CA ILE A 103 -2.52 -10.57 -10.11
C ILE A 103 -1.96 -10.60 -8.68
N SER A 104 -2.56 -11.39 -7.80
CA SER A 104 -2.11 -11.56 -6.40
C SER A 104 -0.67 -12.08 -6.31
N ALA A 105 -0.30 -13.04 -7.16
CA ALA A 105 1.06 -13.58 -7.21
C ALA A 105 2.09 -12.52 -7.63
N LYS A 106 1.77 -11.70 -8.64
CA LYS A 106 2.60 -10.57 -9.07
C LYS A 106 2.80 -9.55 -7.94
N MET A 107 1.73 -9.23 -7.20
CA MET A 107 1.78 -8.34 -6.03
C MET A 107 2.67 -8.92 -4.92
N ARG A 108 2.45 -10.18 -4.52
CA ARG A 108 3.25 -10.85 -3.48
C ARG A 108 4.73 -10.91 -3.84
N LYS A 109 5.03 -11.24 -5.09
CA LYS A 109 6.40 -11.22 -5.62
C LYS A 109 7.02 -9.83 -5.47
N ALA A 110 6.33 -8.78 -5.94
CA ALA A 110 6.83 -7.41 -5.86
C ALA A 110 7.08 -6.93 -4.41
N VAL A 111 6.14 -7.22 -3.50
CA VAL A 111 6.31 -6.90 -2.07
C VAL A 111 7.52 -7.64 -1.50
N MET A 112 7.64 -8.95 -1.75
CA MET A 112 8.73 -9.79 -1.24
C MET A 112 10.10 -9.31 -1.72
N PHE A 113 10.25 -8.99 -3.00
CA PHE A 113 11.52 -8.46 -3.52
C PHE A 113 11.89 -7.14 -2.83
N LYS A 114 10.92 -6.22 -2.66
CA LYS A 114 11.19 -4.93 -2.02
C LYS A 114 11.49 -5.06 -0.53
N THR A 115 10.82 -5.96 0.19
CA THR A 115 11.03 -6.13 1.63
C THR A 115 12.31 -6.89 1.94
N HIS A 116 12.75 -7.80 1.05
CA HIS A 116 14.07 -8.42 1.14
C HIS A 116 15.18 -7.36 1.11
N ASP A 117 15.10 -6.41 0.17
CA ASP A 117 16.07 -5.32 0.07
C ASP A 117 16.10 -4.48 1.36
N TRP A 118 14.95 -4.23 1.99
CA TRP A 118 14.87 -3.49 3.25
C TRP A 118 15.54 -4.22 4.41
N MET A 119 15.34 -5.54 4.50
CA MET A 119 16.02 -6.35 5.50
C MET A 119 17.54 -6.31 5.28
N THR A 120 18.01 -6.45 4.04
CA THR A 120 19.44 -6.34 3.73
C THR A 120 20.02 -4.96 4.01
N ALA A 121 19.27 -3.89 3.76
CA ALA A 121 19.68 -2.52 4.05
C ALA A 121 19.76 -2.24 5.56
N GLU A 122 18.83 -2.78 6.36
CA GLU A 122 18.89 -2.72 7.83
C GLU A 122 20.16 -3.42 8.37
N PHE A 123 20.58 -4.55 7.76
CA PHE A 123 21.83 -5.24 8.11
C PHE A 123 23.11 -4.49 7.69
N PHE A 124 23.05 -3.64 6.66
CA PHE A 124 24.21 -2.84 6.21
C PHE A 124 24.31 -1.46 6.90
N GLN A 125 23.24 -1.03 7.58
CA GLN A 125 23.18 0.24 8.35
C GLN A 125 23.47 0.18 9.87
N PRO A 126 24.06 -0.85 10.51
CA PRO A 126 24.38 -0.75 11.94
C PRO A 126 25.50 0.26 12.24
N HIS A 127 26.33 0.63 11.25
CA HIS A 127 27.46 1.55 11.45
C HIS A 127 27.10 3.04 11.36
N LEU A 128 25.97 3.41 10.75
CA LEU A 128 25.57 4.81 10.53
C LEU A 128 24.51 5.32 11.52
N ARG A 129 24.24 4.57 12.60
CA ARG A 129 23.31 4.98 13.67
C ARG A 129 24.01 5.66 14.85
N TRP A 130 25.35 5.55 14.93
CA TRP A 130 26.16 6.10 16.02
C TRP A 130 26.55 7.57 15.84
N SER A 131 26.36 8.17 14.66
CA SER A 131 26.75 9.56 14.38
C SER A 131 25.70 10.62 14.72
N LEU A 132 24.47 10.23 15.10
CA LEU A 132 23.39 11.17 15.45
C LEU A 132 22.89 11.05 16.90
N ARG A 133 23.66 10.41 17.78
CA ARG A 133 23.37 10.38 19.23
C ARG A 133 24.64 10.59 20.05
N GLN A 134 25.15 11.82 20.06
CA GLN A 134 25.96 12.28 21.20
C GLN A 134 25.07 13.12 22.13
N PRO A 135 24.67 12.60 23.30
CA PRO A 135 24.30 13.44 24.43
C PRO A 135 25.57 13.75 25.23
N GLY A 136 26.02 15.00 25.24
CA GLY A 136 27.16 15.37 26.09
C GLY A 136 27.64 16.80 25.95
N ALA A 137 27.02 17.73 26.68
CA ALA A 137 27.73 18.79 27.39
C ALA A 137 26.80 19.41 28.45
N MET A 138 26.94 18.95 29.70
CA MET A 138 26.55 19.73 30.87
C MET A 138 27.39 21.01 30.88
N LEU A 139 26.74 22.18 30.77
CA LEU A 139 27.31 23.41 31.27
C LEU A 139 26.53 23.81 32.51
N THR A 140 27.12 23.51 33.66
CA THR A 140 26.72 24.01 34.96
C THR A 140 26.96 25.52 35.01
N TYR A 141 25.90 26.32 35.10
CA TYR A 141 26.00 27.70 35.57
C TYR A 141 25.41 27.78 36.98
N ARG A 142 26.29 27.88 37.99
CA ARG A 142 25.96 28.44 39.30
C ARG A 142 26.44 29.89 39.33
N PRO A 143 25.59 30.88 39.65
CA PRO A 143 26.06 32.22 39.92
C PRO A 143 26.65 32.32 41.34
N ILE A 144 27.85 32.90 41.44
CA ILE A 144 28.52 33.27 42.68
C ILE A 144 27.87 34.57 43.18
N ARG A 145 27.48 34.58 44.47
CA ARG A 145 27.12 35.79 45.21
C ARG A 145 28.39 36.59 45.52
N PHE A 146 28.36 37.88 45.25
CA PHE A 146 29.00 38.92 46.05
C PHE A 146 27.94 39.96 46.38
#